data_AF-A0A930TSD9-F1
#
_entry.id   AF-A0A930TSD9-F1
#
_cell.length_a   1.000
_cell.length_b   1.000
_cell.length_c   1.000
_cell.angle_alpha   90.00
_cell.angle_beta   90.00
_cell.angle_gamma   90.00
#
_symmetry.space_group_name_H-M   'P 1'
#
loop_
_entity.id
_entity.type
_entity.pdbx_description
1 polymer ?
#
loop_
_entity_poly.entity_id
_entity_poly.type
_entity_poly.pdbx_seq_one_letter_code
_entity_poly.pdbx_strand_id
1 'polypeptide(L)' 'MGKARSKSDLPTKVCPVCQRPFTWRKKWADCWDEVKYCSERCRRRRNTAEP' A
#
# COMPACT_ATOMS: atom_id res chain seq x y z
N MET A 1 -3.35 -24.62 21.86
CA MET A 1 -2.50 -23.94 20.86
C MET A 1 -3.29 -22.85 20.16
N GLY A 2 -3.28 -21.62 20.70
CA GLY A 2 -3.89 -20.48 20.05
C GLY A 2 -3.07 -20.10 18.82
N LYS A 3 -3.60 -20.34 17.62
CA LYS A 3 -3.00 -19.88 16.36
C LYS A 3 -3.01 -18.35 16.39
N ALA A 4 -1.92 -17.76 16.85
CA ALA A 4 -1.61 -16.37 16.59
C ALA A 4 -1.61 -16.22 15.07
N ARG A 5 -2.66 -15.61 14.51
CA ARG A 5 -2.66 -15.24 13.10
C ARG A 5 -1.55 -14.23 12.94
N SER A 6 -0.43 -14.70 12.40
CA SER A 6 0.73 -13.91 12.05
C SER A 6 0.26 -12.72 11.24
N LYS A 7 0.59 -11.50 11.65
CA LYS A 7 0.38 -10.26 10.86
C LYS A 7 1.13 -10.27 9.51
N SER A 8 1.79 -11.39 9.19
CA SER A 8 2.58 -11.66 8.00
C SER A 8 1.75 -12.05 6.76
N ASP A 9 0.47 -12.43 6.92
CA ASP A 9 -0.42 -12.73 5.78
C ASP A 9 -1.11 -11.50 5.18
N LEU A 10 -0.69 -10.29 5.60
CA LEU A 10 -1.24 -9.07 5.04
C LEU A 10 -0.71 -8.86 3.62
N PRO A 11 -1.59 -8.62 2.64
CA PRO A 11 -1.16 -8.42 1.27
C PRO A 11 -0.19 -7.23 1.20
N THR A 12 0.94 -7.44 0.56
CA THR A 12 1.93 -6.40 0.27
C THR A 12 1.81 -6.00 -1.18
N LYS A 13 1.86 -4.69 -1.45
CA LYS A 13 1.85 -4.12 -2.79
C LYS A 13 3.13 -3.31 -3.00
N VAL A 14 3.57 -3.18 -4.24
CA VAL A 14 4.74 -2.34 -4.59
C VAL A 14 4.24 -0.98 -5.07
N CYS A 15 4.80 0.10 -4.52
CA CYS A 15 4.46 1.44 -4.97
C CYS A 15 5.17 1.75 -6.31
N PRO A 16 4.47 2.07 -7.41
CA PRO A 16 5.11 2.31 -8.70
C PRO A 16 6.00 3.57 -8.73
N VAL A 17 5.82 4.49 -7.77
CA VAL A 17 6.51 5.79 -7.72
C VAL A 17 7.83 5.72 -6.96
N CYS A 18 7.88 4.96 -5.87
CA CYS A 18 9.09 4.82 -5.05
C CYS A 18 9.65 3.41 -5.02
N GLN A 19 9.01 2.47 -5.74
CA GLN A 19 9.40 1.06 -5.86
C GLN A 19 9.58 0.34 -4.52
N ARG A 20 8.98 0.88 -3.45
CA ARG A 20 9.04 0.32 -2.11
C ARG A 20 7.83 -0.58 -1.86
N PRO A 21 8.03 -1.79 -1.30
CA PRO A 21 6.94 -2.63 -0.85
C PRO A 21 6.25 -1.97 0.35
N PHE A 22 4.92 -2.04 0.38
CA PHE A 22 4.11 -1.55 1.48
C PHE A 22 3.01 -2.55 1.81
N THR A 23 2.82 -2.78 3.10
CA THR A 23 1.86 -3.76 3.63
C THR A 23 0.48 -3.14 3.79
N TRP A 24 -0.56 -3.96 3.62
CA TRP A 24 -1.94 -3.60 3.95
C TRP A 24 -2.05 -2.93 5.32
N ARG A 25 -2.90 -1.92 5.41
CA ARG A 25 -3.21 -1.21 6.65
C ARG A 25 -4.73 -1.20 6.83
N LYS A 26 -5.17 -1.23 8.09
CA LYS A 26 -6.59 -1.20 8.44
C LYS A 26 -7.37 -0.02 7.84
N LYS A 27 -6.71 1.13 7.66
CA LYS A 27 -7.29 2.33 7.00
C LYS A 27 -7.60 2.14 5.51
N TRP A 28 -7.13 1.06 4.91
CA TRP A 28 -7.35 0.72 3.51
C TRP A 28 -8.30 -0.46 3.36
N ALA A 29 -8.99 -0.89 4.42
CA ALA A 29 -9.91 -2.02 4.36
C ALA A 29 -10.93 -1.86 3.20
N ASP A 30 -11.47 -0.67 3.02
CA ASP A 30 -12.52 -0.38 2.03
C ASP A 30 -11.98 -0.05 0.64
N CYS A 31 -10.78 0.51 0.54
CA CYS A 31 -10.20 0.99 -0.74
C CYS A 31 -8.90 0.28 -1.13
N TRP A 32 -8.57 -0.88 -0.52
CA TRP A 32 -7.30 -1.55 -0.73
C TRP A 32 -7.06 -1.86 -2.21
N ASP A 33 -8.11 -2.22 -2.95
CA ASP A 33 -8.02 -2.55 -4.37
C ASP A 33 -7.52 -1.35 -5.20
N GLU A 34 -8.04 -0.16 -4.92
CA GLU A 34 -7.61 1.10 -5.54
C GLU A 34 -6.26 1.61 -5.04
N VAL A 35 -5.83 1.22 -3.83
CA VAL A 35 -4.55 1.66 -3.25
C VAL A 35 -3.38 0.99 -3.98
N LYS A 36 -2.76 1.74 -4.91
CA LYS A 36 -1.53 1.38 -5.64
C LYS A 36 -0.28 2.07 -5.10
N TYR A 37 -0.44 3.12 -4.29
CA TYR A 37 0.66 3.97 -3.82
C TYR A 37 0.83 3.86 -2.30
N CYS A 38 2.08 3.81 -1.83
CA CYS A 38 2.38 3.67 -0.40
C CYS A 38 1.96 4.89 0.45
N SER A 39 1.74 6.05 -0.19
CA SER A 39 1.41 7.32 0.43
C SER A 39 0.71 8.26 -0.56
N GLU A 40 -0.03 9.23 -0.04
CA GLU A 40 -0.63 10.30 -0.83
C GLU A 40 0.43 11.13 -1.57
N ARG A 41 1.60 11.33 -0.96
CA ARG A 41 2.74 11.97 -1.61
C ARG A 41 3.12 11.28 -2.91
N CYS A 42 3.18 9.93 -2.91
CA CYS A 42 3.48 9.16 -4.12
C CYS A 42 2.35 9.27 -5.15
N ARG A 43 1.08 9.20 -4.72
CA ARG A 43 -0.07 9.41 -5.61
C ARG A 43 -0.01 10.78 -6.31
N ARG A 44 0.26 11.85 -5.55
CA ARG A 44 0.40 13.21 -6.10
C ARG A 44 1.61 13.32 -7.02
N ARG A 45 2.76 12.73 -6.65
CA ARG A 45 3.99 12.77 -7.48
C ARG A 45 3.80 12.20 -8.88
N ARG A 46 3.00 11.14 -9.05
CA ARG A 46 2.66 10.61 -10.39
C ARG A 46 1.90 11.63 -11.24
N ASN A 47 1.09 12.48 -10.61
CA ASN A 47 0.39 13.58 -11.26
C ASN A 47 1.27 14.84 -11.45
N THR A 48 2.52 14.83 -10.98
CA THR A 48 3.44 15.98 -11.04
C THR A 48 4.73 15.68 -11.81
N ALA A 49 4.96 14.43 -12.22
CA ALA A 49 5.94 14.07 -13.23
C ALA A 49 5.14 13.82 -14.51
N GLU A 50 4.76 14.79 -15.33
CA GLU A 50 5.31 16.10 -15.71
C GLU A 50 4.20 17.19 -15.85
N PRO A 51 4.51 18.43 -16.29
CA PRO A 51 3.65 19.20 -17.20
C PRO A 51 3.19 18.44 -18.46
#